data_AF-A0A257H2L1-F1
#
_entry.id   AF-A0A257H2L1-F1
#
_cell.length_a   1.000
_cell.length_b   1.000
_cell.length_c   1.000
_cell.angle_alpha   90.00
_cell.angle_beta   90.00
_cell.angle_gamma   90.00
#
_symmetry.space_group_name_H-M   'P 1'
#
loop_
_entity.id
_entity.type
_entity.pdbx_description
1 polymer ?
#
loop_
_entity_poly.entity_id
_entity_poly.type
_entity_poly.pdbx_seq_one_letter_code
_entity_poly.pdbx_strand_id
1 'polypeptide(L)'
;ALRNWKVDRGVALADNDVRSANRVIVIGSNIANKYYYQRDPLGQVLRVDGRPFTIIGVMAGSGRTLDGSDLGELMVVPITAVPVRMPRPRTVHYITAQAKDETLMQEAENDIKELLRDRHRIAGDKLDDFQVTNLASIAATGEAIGAGLSIGLGVVGAISLIVGGIGIMNIMLVSVSERVREIGIRMAIGAKPKHVLVQFLSEAVVMCIVGGLIGVALAALGSWGVNSTGKFEMTLSASHVTTAVFFSTAVGLFFGYYPARRASKMLPIECLRQD
;
A
#
# COMPACT_ATOMS: atom_id res chain seq x y z
N ALA A 1 -0.29 17.76 -23.71
CA ALA A 1 0.20 17.73 -22.32
C ALA A 1 0.88 16.38 -22.07
N LEU A 2 2.21 16.33 -22.17
CA LEU A 2 2.98 15.12 -21.85
C LEU A 2 2.86 14.85 -20.34
N ARG A 3 2.43 13.65 -19.93
CA ARG A 3 2.29 13.16 -18.54
C ARG A 3 1.09 13.64 -17.71
N ASN A 4 0.12 14.37 -18.29
CA ASN A 4 -1.09 14.82 -17.58
C ASN A 4 -0.81 15.53 -16.22
N TRP A 5 0.38 16.15 -16.09
CA TRP A 5 0.75 16.91 -14.90
C TRP A 5 -0.15 18.13 -14.81
N LYS A 6 -1.00 18.18 -13.78
CA LYS A 6 -1.85 19.33 -13.52
C LYS A 6 -0.98 20.49 -13.06
N VAL A 7 -1.16 21.64 -13.69
CA VAL A 7 -0.64 22.91 -13.20
C VAL A 7 -1.70 23.49 -12.26
N ASP A 8 -1.32 23.75 -11.01
CA ASP A 8 -2.22 24.30 -9.99
C ASP A 8 -2.41 25.80 -10.17
N ARG A 9 -1.31 26.50 -10.44
CA ARG A 9 -1.26 27.95 -10.61
C ARG A 9 -0.48 28.32 -11.86
N GLY A 10 -0.95 29.31 -12.61
CA GLY A 10 -0.30 29.79 -13.83
C GLY A 10 -0.62 28.95 -15.07
N VAL A 11 0.35 28.85 -15.98
CA VAL A 11 0.18 28.24 -17.31
C VAL A 11 1.22 27.13 -17.52
N ALA A 12 0.81 26.05 -18.20
CA ALA A 12 1.70 24.98 -18.60
C ALA A 12 2.60 25.41 -19.77
N LEU A 13 3.76 24.74 -19.93
CA LEU A 13 4.62 24.95 -21.10
C LEU A 13 3.86 24.64 -22.40
N ALA A 14 3.90 25.57 -23.34
CA ALA A 14 3.31 25.41 -24.66
C ALA A 14 4.36 25.04 -25.71
N ASP A 15 3.94 24.46 -26.83
CA ASP A 15 4.83 24.12 -27.94
C ASP A 15 5.56 25.36 -28.50
N ASN A 16 4.93 26.53 -28.42
CA ASN A 16 5.55 27.78 -28.84
C ASN A 16 6.77 28.17 -27.98
N ASP A 17 6.73 27.86 -26.68
CA ASP A 17 7.86 28.13 -25.77
C ASP A 17 9.07 27.26 -26.13
N VAL A 18 8.82 26.02 -26.57
CA VAL A 18 9.84 25.11 -27.06
C VAL A 18 10.39 25.57 -28.40
N ARG A 19 9.54 25.98 -29.35
CA ARG A 19 10.01 26.44 -30.67
C ARG A 19 10.82 27.74 -30.60
N SER A 20 10.41 28.66 -29.73
CA SER A 20 11.05 29.98 -29.58
C SER A 20 12.23 29.98 -28.61
N ALA A 21 12.54 28.85 -27.97
CA ALA A 21 13.53 28.74 -26.90
C ALA A 21 13.29 29.76 -25.77
N ASN A 22 12.03 29.96 -25.40
CA ASN A 22 11.64 30.90 -24.36
C ASN A 22 12.26 30.49 -23.02
N ARG A 23 12.81 31.47 -22.29
CA ARG A 23 13.40 31.25 -20.95
C ARG A 23 12.31 31.27 -19.88
N VAL A 24 11.42 30.30 -19.95
CA VAL A 24 10.32 30.09 -19.00
C VAL A 24 10.52 28.78 -18.23
N ILE A 25 10.00 28.73 -17.01
CA ILE A 25 10.10 27.57 -16.13
C ILE A 25 8.77 27.29 -15.43
N VAL A 26 8.46 26.00 -15.28
CA VAL A 26 7.39 25.50 -14.41
C VAL A 26 8.04 24.77 -13.25
N ILE A 27 7.66 25.11 -12.02
CA ILE A 27 8.30 24.58 -10.80
C ILE A 27 7.34 23.71 -9.99
N GLY A 28 7.89 22.77 -9.22
CA GLY A 28 7.15 21.96 -8.26
C GLY A 28 6.67 22.74 -7.04
N SER A 29 5.65 22.19 -6.37
CA SER A 29 5.00 22.77 -5.20
C SER A 29 5.95 22.97 -4.01
N ASN A 30 6.87 22.02 -3.75
CA ASN A 30 7.85 22.12 -2.66
C ASN A 30 8.87 23.24 -2.93
N ILE A 31 9.32 23.42 -4.18
CA ILE A 31 10.20 24.55 -4.55
C ILE A 31 9.47 25.87 -4.35
N ALA A 32 8.22 25.98 -4.79
CA ALA A 32 7.43 27.18 -4.60
C ALA A 32 7.30 27.53 -3.11
N ASN A 33 6.94 26.55 -2.27
CA ASN A 33 6.77 26.73 -0.83
C ASN A 33 8.10 27.07 -0.13
N LYS A 34 9.21 26.42 -0.50
CA LYS A 34 10.52 26.60 0.14
C LYS A 34 11.16 27.95 -0.16
N TYR A 35 11.08 28.41 -1.41
CA TYR A 35 11.76 29.63 -1.85
C TYR A 35 10.87 30.86 -1.83
N TYR A 36 9.56 30.71 -2.04
CA TYR A 36 8.63 31.83 -2.17
C TYR A 36 7.59 31.88 -1.03
N TYR A 37 7.46 30.84 -0.19
CA TYR A 37 6.56 30.79 0.97
C TYR A 37 5.16 31.35 0.65
N GLN A 38 4.81 32.54 1.17
CA GLN A 38 3.52 33.21 1.00
C GLN A 38 3.51 34.25 -0.14
N ARG A 39 4.61 34.40 -0.88
CA ARG A 39 4.68 35.27 -2.06
C ARG A 39 4.31 34.49 -3.30
N ASP A 40 3.68 35.18 -4.25
CA ASP A 40 3.36 34.59 -5.54
C ASP A 40 4.66 34.33 -6.33
N PRO A 41 5.00 33.06 -6.63
CA PRO A 41 6.19 32.74 -7.42
C PRO A 41 6.02 33.10 -8.90
N LEU A 42 4.78 33.29 -9.39
CA LEU A 42 4.52 33.57 -10.80
C LEU A 42 5.13 34.91 -11.23
N GLY A 43 5.73 34.93 -12.41
CA GLY A 43 6.41 36.10 -12.97
C GLY A 43 7.78 36.41 -12.38
N GLN A 44 8.20 35.72 -11.31
CA GLN A 44 9.53 35.91 -10.73
C GLN A 44 10.61 35.19 -11.55
N VAL A 45 11.84 35.70 -11.46
CA VAL A 45 13.00 35.13 -12.17
C VAL A 45 13.77 34.20 -11.25
N LEU A 46 13.83 32.93 -11.62
CA LEU A 46 14.66 31.92 -10.96
C LEU A 46 15.90 31.64 -11.82
N ARG A 47 17.08 31.61 -11.18
CA ARG A 47 18.33 31.27 -11.88
C ARG A 47 18.60 29.77 -11.78
N VAL A 48 18.70 29.10 -12.93
CA VAL A 48 19.08 27.70 -13.06
C VAL A 48 20.40 27.64 -13.83
N ASP A 49 21.44 27.05 -13.21
CA ASP A 49 22.79 26.99 -13.79
C ASP A 49 23.32 28.34 -14.30
N GLY A 50 23.12 29.39 -13.49
CA GLY A 50 23.52 30.77 -13.79
C GLY A 50 22.64 31.52 -14.80
N ARG A 51 21.58 30.90 -15.35
CA ARG A 51 20.71 31.51 -16.38
C ARG A 51 19.36 31.90 -15.82
N PRO A 52 18.82 33.09 -16.14
CA PRO A 52 17.51 33.54 -15.66
C PRO A 52 16.37 32.87 -16.43
N PHE A 53 15.40 32.30 -15.70
CA PHE A 53 14.14 31.76 -16.21
C PHE A 53 12.96 32.40 -15.48
N THR A 54 11.92 32.77 -16.21
CA THR A 54 10.70 33.36 -15.64
C THR A 54 9.72 32.25 -15.27
N ILE A 55 9.25 32.24 -14.03
CA ILE A 55 8.29 31.25 -13.54
C ILE A 55 6.92 31.56 -14.14
N ILE A 56 6.37 30.63 -14.93
CA ILE A 56 5.05 30.78 -15.57
C ILE A 56 3.99 29.87 -14.97
N GLY A 57 4.39 28.86 -14.18
CA GLY A 57 3.46 27.91 -13.58
C GLY A 57 4.04 27.16 -12.39
N VAL A 58 3.14 26.67 -11.54
CA VAL A 58 3.43 25.80 -10.39
C VAL A 58 2.63 24.51 -10.54
N MET A 59 3.31 23.37 -10.47
CA MET A 59 2.67 22.05 -10.57
C MET A 59 1.81 21.73 -9.35
N ALA A 60 0.68 21.06 -9.59
CA ALA A 60 -0.22 20.57 -8.59
C ALA A 60 0.31 19.28 -7.97
N GLY A 61 0.50 19.30 -6.66
CA GLY A 61 0.63 18.10 -5.85
C GLY A 61 2.05 17.68 -5.51
N SER A 62 2.08 16.52 -4.87
CA SER A 62 3.23 15.83 -4.31
C SER A 62 3.14 14.38 -4.79
N GLY A 63 4.26 13.78 -5.16
CA GLY A 63 4.28 12.41 -5.66
C GLY A 63 5.65 12.08 -6.24
N ARG A 64 6.00 10.80 -6.36
CA ARG A 64 7.31 10.41 -6.89
C ARG A 64 7.25 10.16 -8.39
N THR A 65 8.25 10.65 -9.11
CA THR A 65 8.55 10.20 -10.47
C THR A 65 9.22 8.83 -10.42
N LEU A 66 9.33 8.17 -11.59
CA LEU A 66 9.96 6.85 -11.68
C LEU A 66 11.44 6.84 -11.29
N ASP A 67 12.12 7.97 -11.45
CA ASP A 67 13.53 8.12 -11.06
C ASP A 67 13.68 8.32 -9.54
N GLY A 68 12.58 8.19 -8.78
CA GLY A 68 12.54 8.41 -7.34
C GLY A 68 12.54 9.88 -6.92
N SER A 69 12.59 10.82 -7.88
CA SER A 69 12.54 12.25 -7.59
C SER A 69 11.12 12.69 -7.26
N ASP A 70 10.98 13.65 -6.34
CA ASP A 70 9.69 14.22 -5.96
C ASP A 70 9.21 15.20 -7.03
N LEU A 71 7.97 15.04 -7.49
CA LEU A 71 7.26 15.97 -8.37
C LEU A 71 7.22 17.38 -7.77
N GLY A 72 7.16 17.48 -6.43
CA GLY A 72 7.23 18.75 -5.71
C GLY A 72 8.60 19.46 -5.83
N GLU A 73 9.66 18.73 -6.15
CA GLU A 73 11.03 19.24 -6.32
C GLU A 73 11.46 19.33 -7.78
N LEU A 74 10.56 19.07 -8.72
CA LEU A 74 10.88 19.07 -10.14
C LEU A 74 10.88 20.49 -10.73
N MET A 75 11.82 20.76 -11.62
CA MET A 75 11.89 21.98 -12.44
C MET A 75 11.80 21.59 -13.91
N VAL A 76 10.85 22.18 -14.63
CA VAL A 76 10.60 21.87 -16.05
C VAL A 76 10.83 23.11 -16.89
N VAL A 77 11.71 23.00 -17.87
CA VAL A 77 12.07 24.07 -18.82
C VAL A 77 12.01 23.54 -20.25
N PRO A 78 11.81 24.41 -21.26
CA PRO A 78 11.93 24.01 -22.66
C PRO A 78 13.31 23.43 -22.97
N ILE A 79 13.36 22.26 -23.62
CA ILE A 79 14.61 21.58 -23.96
C ILE A 79 15.53 22.42 -24.86
N THR A 80 14.96 23.32 -25.65
CA THR A 80 15.69 24.25 -26.54
C THR A 80 16.29 25.44 -25.80
N ALA A 81 15.81 25.76 -24.58
CA ALA A 81 16.29 26.89 -23.79
C ALA A 81 17.55 26.57 -22.97
N VAL A 82 17.88 25.28 -22.81
CA VAL A 82 19.05 24.82 -22.04
C VAL A 82 19.96 23.95 -22.92
N PRO A 83 21.24 24.31 -23.12
CA PRO A 83 22.22 23.43 -23.72
C PRO A 83 22.62 22.38 -22.69
N VAL A 84 22.10 21.16 -22.85
CA VAL A 84 22.48 20.04 -21.99
C VAL A 84 23.80 19.47 -22.48
N ARG A 85 24.77 19.31 -21.57
CA ARG A 85 26.08 18.72 -21.88
C ARG A 85 25.93 17.21 -22.01
N MET A 86 25.58 16.75 -23.21
CA MET A 86 25.46 15.34 -23.52
C MET A 86 26.76 14.77 -24.12
N PRO A 87 27.04 13.47 -23.95
CA PRO A 87 28.20 12.81 -24.56
C PRO A 87 28.25 12.91 -26.09
N ARG A 88 27.09 13.07 -26.74
CA ARG A 88 26.97 13.25 -28.18
C ARG A 88 26.11 14.48 -28.50
N PRO A 89 26.42 15.22 -29.57
CA PRO A 89 25.57 16.32 -30.01
C PRO A 89 24.19 15.80 -30.43
N ARG A 90 23.13 16.56 -30.10
CA ARG A 90 21.73 16.27 -30.46
C ARG A 90 21.14 14.98 -29.88
N THR A 91 21.61 14.52 -28.72
CA THR A 91 20.99 13.40 -28.00
C THR A 91 20.12 13.89 -26.84
N VAL A 92 19.17 13.05 -26.44
CA VAL A 92 18.32 13.23 -25.26
C VAL A 92 18.60 12.13 -24.24
N HIS A 93 18.27 12.37 -22.97
CA HIS A 93 18.46 11.35 -21.93
C HIS A 93 17.41 10.24 -22.02
N TYR A 94 16.15 10.62 -22.18
CA TYR A 94 15.04 9.72 -22.48
C TYR A 94 13.96 10.45 -23.27
N ILE A 95 13.07 9.69 -23.92
CA ILE A 95 11.85 10.19 -24.56
C ILE A 95 10.68 9.53 -23.86
N THR A 96 9.69 10.33 -23.43
CA THR A 96 8.44 9.79 -22.92
C THR A 96 7.39 9.84 -24.03
N ALA A 97 6.75 8.70 -24.28
CA ALA A 97 5.57 8.58 -25.13
C ALA A 97 4.40 8.08 -24.28
N GLN A 98 3.19 8.42 -24.69
CA GLN A 98 1.96 7.96 -24.05
C GLN A 98 1.06 7.35 -25.14
N ALA A 99 0.65 6.11 -24.96
CA ALA A 99 -0.31 5.48 -25.86
C ALA A 99 -1.70 6.12 -25.71
N LYS A 100 -2.52 6.00 -26.75
CA LYS A 100 -3.91 6.48 -26.73
C LYS A 100 -4.78 5.66 -25.77
N ASP A 101 -4.48 4.37 -25.65
CA ASP A 101 -5.21 3.41 -24.85
C ASP A 101 -4.23 2.39 -24.25
N GLU A 102 -4.62 1.80 -23.12
CA GLU A 102 -3.82 0.80 -22.40
C GLU A 102 -3.67 -0.49 -23.21
N THR A 103 -4.73 -0.87 -23.93
CA THR A 103 -4.76 -2.08 -24.78
C THR A 103 -3.74 -2.05 -25.91
N LEU A 104 -3.34 -0.85 -26.35
CA LEU A 104 -2.40 -0.63 -27.44
C LEU A 104 -0.94 -0.47 -26.96
N MET A 105 -0.67 -0.61 -25.66
CA MET A 105 0.66 -0.37 -25.11
C MET A 105 1.75 -1.28 -25.70
N GLN A 106 1.45 -2.56 -25.91
CA GLN A 106 2.42 -3.51 -26.46
C GLN A 106 2.69 -3.26 -27.94
N GLU A 107 1.65 -2.89 -28.70
CA GLU A 107 1.77 -2.53 -30.11
C GLU A 107 2.58 -1.23 -30.26
N ALA A 108 2.28 -0.22 -29.44
CA ALA A 108 3.02 1.04 -29.42
C ALA A 108 4.50 0.84 -29.04
N GLU A 109 4.81 -0.08 -28.12
CA GLU A 109 6.19 -0.43 -27.78
C GLU A 109 6.93 -1.02 -28.99
N ASN A 110 6.28 -1.95 -29.71
CA ASN A 110 6.85 -2.56 -30.91
C ASN A 110 7.04 -1.54 -32.04
N ASP A 111 6.04 -0.70 -32.30
CA ASP A 111 6.11 0.36 -33.31
C ASP A 111 7.23 1.37 -33.02
N ILE A 112 7.38 1.77 -31.75
CA ILE A 112 8.49 2.65 -31.34
C ILE A 112 9.83 1.96 -31.56
N LYS A 113 9.93 0.68 -31.21
CA LYS A 113 11.17 -0.10 -31.40
C LYS A 113 11.53 -0.22 -32.87
N GLU A 114 10.57 -0.54 -33.73
CA GLU A 114 10.79 -0.64 -35.18
C GLU A 114 11.20 0.72 -35.78
N LEU A 115 10.47 1.79 -35.44
CA LEU A 115 10.76 3.14 -35.89
C LEU A 115 12.17 3.61 -35.48
N LEU A 116 12.59 3.29 -34.25
CA LEU A 116 13.92 3.66 -33.76
C LEU A 116 15.02 2.84 -34.43
N ARG A 117 14.81 1.52 -34.65
CA ARG A 117 15.78 0.70 -35.41
C ARG A 117 15.97 1.21 -36.83
N ASP A 118 14.89 1.59 -37.50
CA ASP A 118 14.95 2.17 -38.85
C ASP A 118 15.71 3.51 -38.83
N ARG A 119 15.35 4.44 -37.94
CA ARG A 119 16.02 5.75 -37.81
C ARG A 119 17.50 5.63 -37.43
N HIS A 120 17.85 4.68 -36.59
CA HIS A 120 19.22 4.43 -36.15
C HIS A 120 19.99 3.52 -37.13
N ARG A 121 19.34 3.06 -38.21
CA ARG A 121 19.90 2.17 -39.24
C ARG A 121 20.46 0.86 -38.67
N ILE A 122 19.73 0.28 -37.72
CA ILE A 122 20.06 -0.99 -37.05
C ILE A 122 19.41 -2.13 -37.82
N ALA A 123 20.20 -2.79 -38.67
CA ALA A 123 19.75 -3.91 -39.49
C ALA A 123 20.03 -5.28 -38.85
N GLY A 124 19.15 -6.25 -39.14
CA GLY A 124 19.33 -7.66 -38.78
C GLY A 124 19.37 -7.90 -37.28
N ASP A 125 20.32 -8.71 -36.81
CA ASP A 125 20.46 -9.13 -35.41
C ASP A 125 21.41 -8.23 -34.59
N LYS A 126 21.65 -7.00 -35.05
CA LYS A 126 22.43 -6.03 -34.28
C LYS A 126 21.68 -5.66 -33.00
N LEU A 127 22.46 -5.49 -31.92
CA LEU A 127 21.97 -5.03 -30.64
C LEU A 127 21.42 -3.59 -30.76
N ASP A 128 20.30 -3.35 -30.08
CA ASP A 128 19.69 -2.02 -29.98
C ASP A 128 20.59 -1.09 -29.16
N ASP A 129 20.74 0.16 -29.61
CA ASP A 129 21.43 1.23 -28.86
C ASP A 129 20.46 2.06 -27.99
N PHE A 130 19.20 1.63 -27.91
CA PHE A 130 18.13 2.22 -27.11
C PHE A 130 17.38 1.12 -26.35
N GLN A 131 16.66 1.53 -25.31
CA GLN A 131 15.76 0.65 -24.57
C GLN A 131 14.38 1.30 -24.53
N VAL A 132 13.36 0.55 -24.92
CA VAL A 132 11.96 0.93 -24.69
C VAL A 132 11.53 0.28 -23.39
N THR A 133 10.92 1.05 -22.50
CA THR A 133 10.46 0.55 -21.21
C THR A 133 8.98 0.85 -21.09
N ASN A 134 8.18 -0.20 -21.01
CA ASN A 134 6.76 -0.09 -20.71
C ASN A 134 6.57 0.06 -19.20
N LEU A 135 6.10 1.24 -18.78
CA LEU A 135 5.85 1.51 -17.36
C LEU A 135 4.67 0.69 -16.81
N ALA A 136 3.69 0.35 -17.66
CA ALA A 136 2.52 -0.43 -17.25
C ALA A 136 2.93 -1.87 -16.91
N SER A 137 3.88 -2.46 -17.64
CA SER A 137 4.36 -3.81 -17.34
C SER A 137 5.14 -3.88 -16.02
N ILE A 138 5.92 -2.84 -15.70
CA ILE A 138 6.60 -2.72 -14.40
C ILE A 138 5.58 -2.61 -13.26
N ALA A 139 4.56 -1.74 -13.42
CA ALA A 139 3.50 -1.58 -12.44
C ALA A 139 2.71 -2.88 -12.22
N ALA A 140 2.28 -3.54 -13.30
CA ALA A 140 1.57 -4.81 -13.26
C ALA A 140 2.40 -5.92 -12.59
N THR A 141 3.71 -5.97 -12.87
CA THR A 141 4.62 -6.92 -12.22
C THR A 141 4.73 -6.65 -10.71
N GLY A 142 4.86 -5.38 -10.33
CA GLY A 142 4.89 -4.98 -8.92
C GLY A 142 3.59 -5.32 -8.18
N GLU A 143 2.45 -5.09 -8.82
CA GLU A 143 1.14 -5.46 -8.28
C GLU A 143 1.00 -6.98 -8.12
N ALA A 144 1.41 -7.77 -9.12
CA ALA A 144 1.39 -9.22 -9.04
C ALA A 144 2.26 -9.78 -7.89
N ILE A 145 3.46 -9.22 -7.70
CA ILE A 145 4.34 -9.58 -6.57
C ILE A 145 3.67 -9.20 -5.24
N GLY A 146 3.12 -7.99 -5.14
CA GLY A 146 2.42 -7.51 -3.96
C GLY A 146 1.20 -8.37 -3.60
N ALA A 147 0.42 -8.76 -4.60
CA ALA A 147 -0.71 -9.68 -4.45
C ALA A 147 -0.25 -11.07 -3.98
N GLY A 148 0.81 -11.62 -4.58
CA GLY A 148 1.41 -12.89 -4.18
C GLY A 148 1.89 -12.89 -2.72
N LEU A 149 2.59 -11.83 -2.30
CA LEU A 149 3.00 -11.64 -0.90
C LEU A 149 1.81 -11.52 0.04
N SER A 150 0.78 -10.76 -0.36
CA SER A 150 -0.44 -10.57 0.43
C SER A 150 -1.17 -11.90 0.66
N ILE A 151 -1.30 -12.72 -0.38
CA ILE A 151 -1.89 -14.07 -0.28
C ILE A 151 -1.02 -14.94 0.63
N GLY A 152 0.30 -14.96 0.43
CA GLY A 152 1.22 -15.76 1.26
C GLY A 152 1.12 -15.40 2.75
N LEU A 153 1.16 -14.11 3.08
CA LEU A 153 0.98 -13.62 4.46
C LEU A 153 -0.42 -13.93 5.00
N GLY A 154 -1.46 -13.84 4.16
CA GLY A 154 -2.82 -14.23 4.50
C GLY A 154 -2.92 -15.71 4.87
N VAL A 155 -2.28 -16.60 4.13
CA VAL A 155 -2.23 -18.04 4.43
C VAL A 155 -1.51 -18.30 5.75
N VAL A 156 -0.36 -17.67 5.98
CA VAL A 156 0.37 -17.79 7.26
C VAL A 156 -0.52 -17.32 8.41
N GLY A 157 -1.18 -16.16 8.27
CA GLY A 157 -2.11 -15.63 9.25
C GLY A 157 -3.30 -16.58 9.52
N ALA A 158 -3.87 -17.18 8.47
CA ALA A 158 -4.95 -18.15 8.61
C ALA A 158 -4.51 -19.41 9.37
N ILE A 159 -3.32 -19.94 9.08
CA ILE A 159 -2.75 -21.08 9.80
C ILE A 159 -2.51 -20.72 11.28
N SER A 160 -1.90 -19.56 11.56
CA SER A 160 -1.69 -19.08 12.93
C SER A 160 -3.00 -18.95 13.71
N LEU A 161 -4.07 -18.51 13.04
CA LEU A 161 -5.38 -18.38 13.65
C LEU A 161 -6.02 -19.74 13.97
N ILE A 162 -5.86 -20.74 13.10
CA ILE A 162 -6.31 -22.12 13.38
C ILE A 162 -5.55 -22.70 14.58
N VAL A 163 -4.23 -22.56 14.59
CA VAL A 163 -3.39 -23.06 15.70
C VAL A 163 -3.76 -22.34 17.01
N GLY A 164 -3.97 -21.02 16.97
CA GLY A 164 -4.47 -20.25 18.11
C GLY A 164 -5.85 -20.70 18.57
N GLY A 165 -6.76 -20.97 17.63
CA GLY A 165 -8.10 -21.49 17.91
C GLY A 165 -8.09 -22.86 18.60
N ILE A 166 -7.22 -23.77 18.16
CA ILE A 166 -7.00 -25.06 18.82
C ILE A 166 -6.47 -24.86 20.25
N GLY A 167 -5.58 -23.88 20.45
CA GLY A 167 -5.10 -23.50 21.78
C GLY A 167 -6.23 -23.03 22.71
N ILE A 168 -7.12 -22.16 22.20
CA ILE A 168 -8.30 -21.70 22.94
C ILE A 168 -9.20 -22.89 23.31
N MET A 169 -9.46 -23.79 22.36
CA MET A 169 -10.27 -24.99 22.60
C MET A 169 -9.67 -25.86 23.72
N ASN A 170 -8.36 -26.09 23.70
CA ASN A 170 -7.69 -26.91 24.71
C ASN A 170 -7.73 -26.28 26.10
N ILE A 171 -7.43 -24.99 26.21
CA ILE A 171 -7.51 -24.26 27.48
C ILE A 171 -8.95 -24.33 28.04
N MET A 172 -9.96 -24.19 27.18
CA MET A 172 -11.35 -24.29 27.61
C MET A 172 -11.74 -25.71 28.03
N LEU A 173 -11.26 -26.75 27.34
CA LEU A 173 -11.51 -28.13 27.75
C LEU A 173 -10.94 -28.41 29.14
N VAL A 174 -9.71 -27.95 29.41
CA VAL A 174 -9.09 -28.07 30.74
C VAL A 174 -9.86 -27.28 31.78
N SER A 175 -10.19 -26.01 31.51
CA SER A 175 -10.94 -25.15 32.44
C SER A 175 -12.33 -25.70 32.76
N VAL A 176 -13.03 -26.27 31.78
CA VAL A 176 -14.32 -26.94 31.99
C VAL A 176 -14.15 -28.16 32.90
N SER A 177 -13.06 -28.91 32.72
CA SER A 177 -12.75 -30.13 33.49
C SER A 177 -12.39 -29.80 34.94
N GLU A 178 -11.69 -28.69 35.19
CA GLU A 178 -11.38 -28.21 36.55
C GLU A 178 -12.63 -27.69 37.28
N ARG A 179 -13.60 -27.11 36.54
CA ARG A 179 -14.83 -26.54 37.11
C ARG A 179 -16.04 -27.48 37.06
N VAL A 180 -15.86 -28.78 36.78
CA VAL A 180 -16.95 -29.76 36.61
C VAL A 180 -17.91 -29.76 37.81
N ARG A 181 -17.36 -29.79 39.04
CA ARG A 181 -18.15 -29.83 40.27
C ARG A 181 -19.01 -28.57 40.46
N GLU A 182 -18.45 -27.40 40.16
CA GLU A 182 -19.17 -26.12 40.23
C GLU A 182 -20.34 -26.07 39.22
N ILE A 183 -20.09 -26.53 37.99
CA ILE A 183 -21.11 -26.60 36.93
C ILE A 183 -22.23 -27.55 37.35
N GLY A 184 -21.88 -28.71 37.93
CA GLY A 184 -22.83 -29.70 38.47
C GLY A 184 -23.72 -29.11 39.56
N ILE A 185 -23.14 -28.39 40.52
CA ILE A 185 -23.89 -27.70 41.59
C ILE A 185 -24.87 -26.67 41.00
N ARG A 186 -24.44 -25.83 40.05
CA ARG A 186 -25.33 -24.84 39.41
C ARG A 186 -26.51 -25.49 38.70
N MET A 187 -26.27 -26.59 37.98
CA MET A 187 -27.35 -27.30 37.28
C MET A 187 -28.28 -28.04 38.24
N ALA A 188 -27.77 -28.57 39.37
CA ALA A 188 -28.60 -29.18 40.41
C ALA A 188 -29.56 -28.18 41.08
N ILE A 189 -29.17 -26.90 41.17
CA ILE A 189 -29.99 -25.81 41.72
C ILE A 189 -30.92 -25.19 40.65
N GLY A 190 -30.91 -25.72 39.41
CA GLY A 190 -31.87 -25.36 38.35
C GLY A 190 -31.33 -24.47 37.22
N ALA A 191 -30.02 -24.27 37.12
CA ALA A 191 -29.43 -23.57 35.97
C ALA A 191 -29.69 -24.36 34.67
N LYS A 192 -30.33 -23.72 33.69
CA LYS A 192 -30.53 -24.30 32.35
C LYS A 192 -29.19 -24.49 31.62
N PRO A 193 -29.02 -25.56 30.82
CA PRO A 193 -27.84 -25.78 29.97
C PRO A 193 -27.39 -24.56 29.15
N LYS A 194 -28.35 -23.77 28.67
CA LYS A 194 -28.08 -22.55 27.90
C LYS A 194 -27.30 -21.49 28.69
N HIS A 195 -27.49 -21.39 30.01
CA HIS A 195 -26.75 -20.42 30.83
C HIS A 195 -25.27 -20.81 30.95
N VAL A 196 -24.99 -22.11 31.14
CA VAL A 196 -23.62 -22.64 31.15
C VAL A 196 -22.95 -22.44 29.79
N LEU A 197 -23.67 -22.72 28.70
CA LEU A 197 -23.16 -22.50 27.33
C LEU A 197 -22.77 -21.04 27.10
N VAL A 198 -23.67 -20.10 27.42
CA VAL A 198 -23.43 -18.65 27.21
C VAL A 198 -22.29 -18.16 28.08
N GLN A 199 -22.15 -18.65 29.32
CA GLN A 199 -21.03 -18.29 30.18
C GLN A 199 -19.68 -18.65 29.54
N PHE A 200 -19.47 -19.93 29.20
CA PHE A 200 -18.20 -20.35 28.61
C PHE A 200 -17.93 -19.71 27.25
N LEU A 201 -18.98 -19.51 26.44
CA LEU A 201 -18.84 -18.82 25.16
C LEU A 201 -18.46 -17.34 25.35
N SER A 202 -19.00 -16.68 26.38
CA SER A 202 -18.63 -15.31 26.72
C SER A 202 -17.19 -15.21 27.23
N GLU A 203 -16.71 -16.18 28.02
CA GLU A 203 -15.30 -16.27 28.44
C GLU A 203 -14.38 -16.41 27.22
N ALA A 204 -14.75 -17.24 26.24
CA ALA A 204 -14.01 -17.40 24.99
C ALA A 204 -13.96 -16.10 24.17
N VAL A 205 -15.10 -15.41 24.04
CA VAL A 205 -15.18 -14.13 23.32
C VAL A 205 -14.32 -13.07 24.00
N VAL A 206 -14.36 -12.96 25.33
CA VAL A 206 -13.53 -12.00 26.07
C VAL A 206 -12.04 -12.27 25.83
N MET A 207 -11.62 -13.53 25.88
CA MET A 207 -10.23 -13.91 25.57
C MET A 207 -9.82 -13.50 24.14
N CYS A 208 -10.72 -13.66 23.16
CA CYS A 208 -10.45 -13.27 21.77
C CYS A 208 -10.42 -11.75 21.59
N ILE A 209 -11.31 -11.01 22.25
CA ILE A 209 -11.31 -9.53 22.20
C ILE A 209 -10.02 -9.00 22.82
N VAL A 210 -9.62 -9.50 23.99
CA VAL A 210 -8.39 -9.08 24.67
C VAL A 210 -7.17 -9.42 23.81
N GLY A 211 -7.09 -10.65 23.30
CA GLY A 211 -6.01 -11.06 22.39
C GLY A 211 -5.97 -10.23 21.10
N GLY A 212 -7.14 -9.92 20.52
CA GLY A 212 -7.29 -9.07 19.35
C GLY A 212 -6.81 -7.64 19.60
N LEU A 213 -7.19 -7.03 20.73
CA LEU A 213 -6.72 -5.70 21.12
C LEU A 213 -5.19 -5.66 21.30
N ILE A 214 -4.62 -6.67 21.96
CA ILE A 214 -3.17 -6.80 22.11
C ILE A 214 -2.50 -6.95 20.73
N GLY A 215 -3.06 -7.78 19.85
CA GLY A 215 -2.57 -7.96 18.48
C GLY A 215 -2.59 -6.66 17.67
N VAL A 216 -3.68 -5.89 17.75
CA VAL A 216 -3.81 -4.58 17.09
C VAL A 216 -2.79 -3.58 17.66
N ALA A 217 -2.58 -3.55 18.98
CA ALA A 217 -1.58 -2.70 19.60
C ALA A 217 -0.16 -3.06 19.12
N LEU A 218 0.18 -4.35 19.05
CA LEU A 218 1.47 -4.82 18.53
C LEU A 218 1.64 -4.47 17.04
N ALA A 219 0.58 -4.61 16.23
CA ALA A 219 0.60 -4.22 14.82
C ALA A 219 0.81 -2.71 14.65
N ALA A 220 0.17 -1.88 15.49
CA ALA A 220 0.35 -0.43 15.49
C ALA A 220 1.78 -0.04 15.88
N LEU A 221 2.36 -0.65 16.91
CA LEU A 221 3.74 -0.43 17.31
C LEU A 221 4.74 -0.87 16.23
N GLY A 222 4.50 -2.02 15.59
CA GLY A 222 5.32 -2.50 14.48
C GLY A 222 5.26 -1.55 13.28
N SER A 223 4.06 -1.08 12.91
CA SER A 223 3.87 -0.10 11.84
C SER A 223 4.60 1.22 12.14
N TRP A 224 4.48 1.73 13.36
CA TRP A 224 5.20 2.92 13.79
C TRP A 224 6.73 2.75 13.70
N GLY A 225 7.25 1.60 14.15
CA GLY A 225 8.68 1.28 14.05
C GLY A 225 9.18 1.25 12.60
N VAL A 226 8.40 0.67 11.68
CA VAL A 226 8.73 0.65 10.25
C VAL A 226 8.69 2.05 9.65
N ASN A 227 7.64 2.83 9.94
CA ASN A 227 7.49 4.21 9.46
C ASN A 227 8.64 5.12 9.92
N SER A 228 9.16 4.91 11.14
CA SER A 228 10.30 5.68 11.65
C SER A 228 11.58 5.51 10.81
N THR A 229 11.69 4.46 10.00
CA THR A 229 12.84 4.28 9.11
C THR A 229 12.81 5.20 7.88
N GLY A 230 11.66 5.80 7.57
CA GLY A 230 11.46 6.69 6.41
C GLY A 230 11.52 6.00 5.05
N LYS A 231 11.69 4.67 5.00
CA LYS A 231 11.81 3.90 3.75
C LYS A 231 10.47 3.38 3.23
N PHE A 232 9.55 3.08 4.13
CA PHE A 232 8.24 2.51 3.82
C PHE A 232 7.15 3.26 4.59
N GLU A 233 6.03 3.52 3.91
CA GLU A 233 4.82 4.03 4.54
C GLU A 233 3.87 2.85 4.79
N MET A 234 3.77 2.42 6.03
CA MET A 234 2.84 1.39 6.47
C MET A 234 1.62 2.08 7.09
N THR A 235 0.46 1.94 6.45
CA THR A 235 -0.80 2.50 6.95
C THR A 235 -1.68 1.39 7.51
N LEU A 236 -2.17 1.57 8.75
CA LEU A 236 -3.20 0.72 9.32
C LEU A 236 -4.57 1.31 8.99
N SER A 237 -5.26 0.70 8.03
CA SER A 237 -6.65 1.06 7.74
C SER A 237 -7.59 0.52 8.82
N ALA A 238 -8.54 1.35 9.25
CA ALA A 238 -9.60 0.95 10.18
C ALA A 238 -10.39 -0.26 9.65
N SER A 239 -10.60 -0.37 8.33
CA SER A 239 -11.29 -1.49 7.71
C SER A 239 -10.58 -2.83 7.96
N HIS A 240 -9.24 -2.86 7.82
CA HIS A 240 -8.45 -4.08 8.04
C HIS A 240 -8.46 -4.50 9.52
N VAL A 241 -8.40 -3.52 10.43
CA VAL A 241 -8.51 -3.78 11.87
C VAL A 241 -9.88 -4.39 12.22
N THR A 242 -10.96 -3.80 11.72
CA THR A 242 -12.32 -4.32 11.97
C THR A 242 -12.49 -5.74 11.43
N THR A 243 -11.97 -6.03 10.23
CA THR A 243 -12.02 -7.37 9.65
C THR A 243 -11.22 -8.37 10.49
N ALA A 244 -10.03 -8.00 10.97
CA ALA A 244 -9.21 -8.86 11.81
C ALA A 244 -9.88 -9.18 13.16
N VAL A 245 -10.44 -8.17 13.84
CA VAL A 245 -11.15 -8.35 15.12
C VAL A 245 -12.40 -9.21 14.94
N PHE A 246 -13.17 -8.96 13.88
CA PHE A 246 -14.35 -9.76 13.55
C PHE A 246 -13.96 -11.23 13.33
N PHE A 247 -12.93 -11.48 12.52
CA PHE A 247 -12.49 -12.82 12.17
C PHE A 247 -11.91 -13.57 13.38
N SER A 248 -11.13 -12.88 14.23
CA SER A 248 -10.64 -13.44 15.51
C SER A 248 -11.79 -13.84 16.44
N THR A 249 -12.82 -12.99 16.56
CA THR A 249 -14.01 -13.29 17.37
C THR A 249 -14.78 -14.49 16.81
N ALA A 250 -14.95 -14.57 15.49
CA ALA A 250 -15.61 -15.70 14.83
C ALA A 250 -14.89 -17.03 15.09
N VAL A 251 -13.55 -17.04 15.00
CA VAL A 251 -12.75 -18.23 15.32
C VAL A 251 -12.86 -18.60 16.80
N GLY A 252 -12.82 -17.61 17.69
CA GLY A 252 -13.04 -17.82 19.12
C GLY A 252 -14.37 -18.50 19.45
N LEU A 253 -15.45 -18.00 18.84
CA LEU A 253 -16.78 -18.59 18.95
C LEU A 253 -16.80 -20.02 18.41
N PHE A 254 -16.19 -20.25 17.25
CA PHE A 254 -16.17 -21.57 16.61
C PHE A 254 -15.45 -22.62 17.47
N PHE A 255 -14.21 -22.35 17.89
CA PHE A 255 -13.42 -23.28 18.70
C PHE A 255 -13.90 -23.36 20.15
N GLY A 256 -14.53 -22.31 20.67
CA GLY A 256 -15.13 -22.31 22.01
C GLY A 256 -16.48 -22.98 22.11
N TYR A 257 -17.21 -23.11 21.01
CA TYR A 257 -18.53 -23.71 21.01
C TYR A 257 -18.51 -25.19 21.42
N TYR A 258 -17.55 -25.98 20.93
CA TYR A 258 -17.45 -27.40 21.27
C TYR A 258 -17.29 -27.67 22.79
N PRO A 259 -16.28 -27.11 23.50
CA PRO A 259 -16.13 -27.30 24.94
C PRO A 259 -17.29 -26.72 25.74
N ALA A 260 -17.80 -25.54 25.37
CA ALA A 260 -18.95 -24.92 26.04
C ALA A 260 -20.21 -25.78 25.91
N ARG A 261 -20.43 -26.40 24.74
CA ARG A 261 -21.54 -27.34 24.51
C ARG A 261 -21.36 -28.61 25.33
N ARG A 262 -20.14 -29.14 25.41
CA ARG A 262 -19.82 -30.29 26.26
C ARG A 262 -20.12 -29.99 27.73
N ALA A 263 -19.74 -28.81 28.21
CA ALA A 263 -20.03 -28.35 29.58
C ALA A 263 -21.54 -28.26 29.86
N SER A 264 -22.29 -27.66 28.95
CA SER A 264 -23.75 -27.49 29.10
C SER A 264 -24.55 -28.79 29.16
N LYS A 265 -23.98 -29.90 28.68
CA LYS A 265 -24.64 -31.19 28.56
C LYS A 265 -24.26 -32.19 29.65
N MET A 266 -23.41 -31.81 30.61
CA MET A 266 -23.05 -32.72 31.70
C MET A 266 -24.26 -33.01 32.59
N LEU A 267 -24.33 -34.22 33.15
CA LEU A 267 -25.39 -34.57 34.10
C LEU A 267 -24.96 -34.18 35.53
N PRO A 268 -25.80 -33.48 36.32
CA PRO A 268 -25.43 -33.05 37.66
C PRO A 268 -24.95 -34.20 38.56
N ILE A 269 -25.55 -35.38 38.40
CA ILE A 269 -25.21 -36.58 39.18
C ILE A 269 -23.82 -37.13 38.83
N GLU A 270 -23.39 -37.01 37.58
CA GLU A 270 -22.06 -37.42 37.13
C GLU A 270 -20.99 -36.42 37.59
N CYS A 271 -21.30 -35.13 37.51
CA CYS A 271 -20.40 -34.06 37.96
C CYS A 271 -20.10 -34.09 39.47
N LEU A 272 -21.06 -34.51 40.28
CA LEU A 272 -20.92 -34.57 41.75
C LEU A 272 -20.27 -35.87 42.24
N ARG A 273 -20.13 -36.88 41.37
CA ARG A 273 -19.51 -38.17 41.70
C ARG A 273 -18.01 -38.21 41.38
N GLN A 274 -17.51 -37.24 40.63
CA GLN A 274 -16.07 -37.10 40.36
C GLN A 274 -15.40 -36.44 41.56
N ASP A 275 -14.36 -37.08 42.11
CA ASP A 275 -13.54 -36.59 43.22
C ASP A 275 -12.69 -35.38 42.82
#